data_AF-A0A5K0XPG6-F1
#
_entry.id   AF-A0A5K0XPG6-F1
#
_cell.length_a   1.000
_cell.length_b   1.000
_cell.length_c   1.000
_cell.angle_alpha   90.00
_cell.angle_beta   90.00
_cell.angle_gamma   90.00
#
_symmetry.space_group_name_H-M   'P 1'
#
loop_
_entity.id
_entity.type
_entity.pdbx_description
1 polymer ?
#
loop_
_entity_poly.entity_id
_entity_poly.type
_entity_poly.pdbx_seq_one_letter_code
_entity_poly.pdbx_strand_id
1 'polypeptide(L)'
;HVKEAFVKGLGQLTQVPHLNDTLQFDACFHGVPNSNSIPTFTLHFDGGDLQVPIENYILRDEEMQKSCLAIIPSPTPANIIGATTMQNFHVNFDLGANTITFTRVQCSKL
;
A
#
# COMPACT_ATOMS: atom_id res chain seq x y z
N HIS A 1 -14.44 -3.81 -1.80
CA HIS A 1 -13.85 -5.13 -1.52
C HIS A 1 -12.49 -5.06 -0.81
N VAL A 2 -11.34 -4.82 -1.47
CA VAL A 2 -10.02 -4.86 -0.78
C VAL A 2 -9.87 -3.76 0.28
N LYS A 3 -10.14 -2.49 -0.08
CA LYS A 3 -10.11 -1.35 0.85
C LYS A 3 -11.01 -1.59 2.08
N GLU A 4 -12.23 -2.05 1.88
CA GLU A 4 -13.19 -2.33 2.97
C GLU A 4 -12.71 -3.45 3.89
N ALA A 5 -12.16 -4.54 3.34
CA ALA A 5 -11.59 -5.62 4.13
C ALA A 5 -10.41 -5.12 4.98
N PHE A 6 -9.57 -4.27 4.40
CA PHE A 6 -8.45 -3.65 5.10
C PHE A 6 -8.93 -2.75 6.25
N VAL A 7 -9.89 -1.87 5.96
CA VAL A 7 -10.51 -0.98 6.96
C VAL A 7 -11.14 -1.78 8.10
N LYS A 8 -11.85 -2.88 7.79
CA LYS A 8 -12.40 -3.76 8.80
C LYS A 8 -11.30 -4.42 9.65
N GLY A 9 -10.20 -4.83 9.03
CA GLY A 9 -9.04 -5.43 9.71
C GLY A 9 -8.30 -4.47 10.63
N LEU A 10 -8.31 -3.16 10.33
CA LEU A 10 -7.74 -2.11 11.18
C LEU A 10 -8.54 -1.88 12.49
N GLY A 11 -9.77 -2.39 12.59
CA GLY A 11 -10.56 -2.35 13.81
C GLY A 11 -10.89 -0.93 14.29
N GLN A 12 -10.56 -0.61 15.55
CA GLN A 12 -10.89 0.65 16.23
C GLN A 12 -9.88 1.80 15.99
N LEU A 13 -8.95 1.66 15.05
CA LEU A 13 -8.09 2.80 14.69
C LEU A 13 -8.98 3.98 14.30
N THR A 14 -8.88 5.08 15.06
CA THR A 14 -9.83 6.20 14.99
C THR A 14 -9.75 6.83 13.61
N GLN A 15 -10.75 6.56 12.79
CA GLN A 15 -10.83 7.09 11.44
C GLN A 15 -10.88 8.62 11.51
N VAL A 16 -9.86 9.28 10.98
CA VAL A 16 -9.81 10.73 10.86
C VAL A 16 -10.23 11.18 9.46
N PRO A 17 -10.77 12.41 9.33
CA PRO A 17 -11.04 13.00 8.02
C PRO A 17 -9.79 13.01 7.14
N HIS A 18 -10.04 12.96 5.83
CA HIS A 18 -9.08 12.85 4.73
C HIS A 18 -7.80 13.68 4.93
N LEU A 19 -6.69 13.14 4.42
CA LEU A 19 -5.38 13.79 4.55
C LEU A 19 -5.29 15.08 3.71
N ASN A 20 -5.99 15.15 2.57
CA ASN A 20 -6.17 16.34 1.72
C ASN A 20 -7.34 16.13 0.73
N ASP A 21 -8.01 17.20 0.29
CA ASP A 21 -9.13 17.15 -0.68
C ASP A 21 -8.72 16.62 -2.08
N THR A 22 -7.42 16.65 -2.41
CA THR A 22 -6.87 16.21 -3.70
C THR A 22 -6.55 14.72 -3.76
N LEU A 23 -6.30 14.08 -2.62
CA LEU A 23 -6.03 12.64 -2.53
C LEU A 23 -7.05 12.05 -1.54
N GLN A 24 -8.11 11.45 -2.09
CA GLN A 24 -9.23 10.82 -1.38
C GLN A 24 -8.79 9.55 -0.63
N PHE A 25 -7.89 9.71 0.33
CA PHE A 25 -7.57 8.67 1.30
C PHE A 25 -8.61 8.75 2.41
N ASP A 26 -9.58 7.85 2.36
CA ASP A 26 -10.73 7.88 3.28
C ASP A 26 -10.49 7.01 4.53
N ALA A 27 -9.35 6.33 4.59
CA ALA A 27 -8.98 5.42 5.66
C ALA A 27 -7.67 5.88 6.30
N CYS A 28 -7.80 6.82 7.24
CA CYS A 28 -6.69 7.45 7.94
C CYS A 28 -6.84 7.30 9.46
N PHE A 29 -5.74 7.26 10.20
CA PHE A 29 -5.71 7.18 11.66
C PHE A 29 -4.56 8.01 12.23
N HIS A 30 -4.65 8.38 13.52
CA HIS A 30 -3.62 9.17 14.18
C HIS A 30 -2.35 8.37 14.47
N GLY A 31 -1.21 9.06 14.36
CA GLY A 31 0.09 8.60 14.79
C GLY A 31 0.73 7.56 13.86
N VAL A 32 1.76 6.92 14.40
CA VAL A 32 2.48 5.82 13.76
C VAL A 32 1.78 4.53 14.14
N PRO A 33 1.30 3.73 13.17
CA PRO A 33 0.69 2.46 13.50
C PRO A 33 1.75 1.52 14.07
N ASN A 34 1.36 0.75 15.08
CA ASN A 34 2.11 -0.44 15.43
C ASN A 34 2.05 -1.40 14.22
N SER A 35 3.19 -1.90 13.74
CA SER A 35 3.22 -2.84 12.61
C SER A 35 2.30 -4.05 12.83
N ASN A 36 2.13 -4.49 14.07
CA ASN A 36 1.26 -5.60 14.43
C ASN A 36 -0.24 -5.28 14.33
N SER A 37 -0.60 -3.99 14.29
CA SER A 37 -1.98 -3.53 14.11
C SER A 37 -2.36 -3.30 12.65
N ILE A 38 -1.40 -3.40 11.72
CA ILE A 38 -1.65 -3.22 10.30
C ILE A 38 -1.85 -4.60 9.67
N PRO A 39 -3.00 -4.85 9.02
CA PRO A 39 -3.21 -6.07 8.25
C PRO A 39 -2.11 -6.25 7.21
N THR A 40 -1.66 -7.50 7.04
CA THR A 40 -0.74 -7.86 5.96
C THR A 40 -1.43 -7.69 4.62
N PHE A 41 -0.74 -7.10 3.65
CA PHE A 41 -1.21 -7.01 2.27
C PHE A 41 -0.34 -7.88 1.36
N THR A 42 -0.94 -8.89 0.75
CA THR A 42 -0.26 -9.81 -0.16
C THR A 42 -0.92 -9.75 -1.53
N LEU A 43 -0.10 -9.60 -2.57
CA LEU A 43 -0.52 -9.76 -3.96
C LEU A 43 -0.21 -11.20 -4.39
N HIS A 44 -1.25 -11.93 -4.76
CA HIS A 44 -1.15 -13.30 -5.24
C HIS A 44 -1.00 -13.30 -6.76
N PHE A 45 0.13 -13.76 -7.27
CA PHE A 45 0.39 -13.96 -8.70
C PHE A 45 0.47 -15.47 -8.99
N ASP A 46 0.27 -15.87 -10.24
CA ASP A 46 0.34 -17.28 -10.66
C ASP A 46 1.69 -17.95 -10.32
N GLY A 47 2.77 -17.15 -10.28
CA GLY A 47 4.12 -17.61 -9.94
C GLY A 47 4.53 -17.47 -8.47
N GLY A 48 3.66 -16.90 -7.61
CA GLY A 48 3.94 -16.75 -6.19
C GLY A 48 3.35 -15.50 -5.55
N ASP A 49 3.64 -15.35 -4.27
CA ASP A 49 3.10 -14.28 -3.43
C ASP A 49 4.10 -13.15 -3.25
N LEU A 50 3.64 -11.92 -3.44
CA LEU A 50 4.37 -10.72 -3.06
C LEU A 50 3.72 -10.13 -1.81
N GLN A 51 4.32 -10.38 -0.65
CA GLN A 51 3.97 -9.65 0.56
C GLN A 51 4.45 -8.20 0.42
N VAL A 52 3.51 -7.28 0.34
CA VAL A 52 3.80 -5.86 0.22
C VAL A 52 4.21 -5.34 1.60
N PRO A 53 5.32 -4.59 1.71
CA PRO A 53 5.74 -3.96 2.95
C PRO A 53 4.75 -2.88 3.42
N ILE A 54 4.64 -2.67 4.73
CA ILE A 54 3.71 -1.68 5.32
C ILE A 54 3.95 -0.29 4.75
N GLU A 55 5.22 0.11 4.60
CA GLU A 55 5.61 1.41 4.06
C GLU A 55 5.20 1.63 2.59
N ASN A 56 4.83 0.56 1.88
CA ASN A 56 4.41 0.58 0.49
C ASN A 56 2.87 0.65 0.31
N TYR A 57 2.09 0.61 1.41
CA TYR A 57 0.63 0.79 1.36
C TYR A 57 0.05 1.61 2.52
N ILE A 58 0.88 2.05 3.48
CA ILE A 58 0.53 3.06 4.48
C ILE A 58 1.37 4.31 4.23
N LEU A 59 0.71 5.41 3.89
CA LEU A 59 1.33 6.73 3.79
C LEU A 59 1.36 7.38 5.16
N ARG A 60 2.47 8.03 5.48
CA ARG A 60 2.64 8.78 6.73
C ARG A 60 2.78 10.27 6.40
N ASP A 61 1.99 11.07 7.10
CA ASP A 61 2.16 12.52 7.18
C ASP A 61 2.75 12.84 8.56
N GLU A 62 4.01 13.27 8.56
CA GLU A 62 4.73 13.60 9.79
C GLU A 62 4.30 14.94 10.38
N GLU A 63 3.84 15.88 9.56
CA GLU A 63 3.39 17.20 10.04
C GLU A 63 2.03 17.08 10.73
N MET A 64 1.11 16.36 10.12
CA MET A 64 -0.24 16.14 10.66
C MET A 64 -0.30 15.01 11.70
N GLN A 65 0.80 14.25 11.88
CA GLN A 65 0.84 13.05 12.71
C GLN A 65 -0.29 12.07 12.35
N LYS A 66 -0.44 11.80 11.05
CA LYS A 66 -1.47 10.90 10.51
C LYS A 66 -0.85 9.83 9.64
N SER A 67 -1.50 8.68 9.59
CA SER A 67 -1.18 7.61 8.66
C SER A 67 -2.44 7.18 7.90
N CYS A 68 -2.31 6.92 6.60
CA CYS A 68 -3.44 6.60 5.72
C CYS A 68 -3.17 5.39 4.83
N LEU A 69 -4.22 4.62 4.56
CA LEU A 69 -4.17 3.52 3.62
C LEU A 69 -4.10 4.04 2.18
N ALA A 70 -3.07 3.64 1.43
CA ALA A 70 -2.87 3.95 0.02
C ALA A 70 -3.55 2.95 -0.94
N ILE A 71 -4.70 2.41 -0.53
CA ILE A 71 -5.55 1.54 -1.34
C ILE A 71 -6.87 2.28 -1.55
N ILE A 72 -7.03 2.84 -2.74
CA ILE A 72 -8.15 3.71 -3.11
C ILE A 72 -9.03 3.06 -4.20
N PRO A 73 -10.27 3.54 -4.39
CA PRO A 73 -11.10 3.10 -5.51
C PRO A 73 -10.39 3.35 -6.85
N SER A 74 -10.40 2.34 -7.72
CA SER A 74 -9.87 2.48 -9.08
C SER A 74 -10.89 3.24 -9.95
N PRO A 75 -10.46 4.17 -10.82
CA PRO A 75 -11.33 4.82 -11.78
C PRO A 75 -11.72 3.91 -12.95
N THR A 76 -11.10 2.73 -13.06
CA THR A 76 -11.38 1.72 -14.09
C THR A 76 -11.75 0.38 -13.44
N PRO A 77 -12.30 -0.59 -14.20
CA PRO A 77 -12.54 -1.94 -13.69
C PRO A 77 -11.26 -2.75 -13.38
N ALA A 78 -10.07 -2.18 -13.59
CA ALA A 78 -8.81 -2.85 -13.36
C ALA A 78 -8.21 -2.48 -11.99
N ASN A 79 -7.45 -3.41 -11.41
CA ASN A 79 -6.58 -3.12 -10.27
C ASN A 79 -5.30 -2.43 -10.78
N ILE A 80 -4.90 -1.34 -10.13
CA ILE A 80 -3.71 -0.57 -10.50
C ILE A 80 -2.69 -0.66 -9.37
N ILE A 81 -1.49 -1.16 -9.67
CA ILE A 81 -0.34 -1.13 -8.75
C ILE A 81 0.38 0.20 -8.95
N GLY A 82 0.24 1.09 -7.97
CA GLY A 82 0.81 2.44 -8.02
C GLY A 82 2.31 2.49 -7.69
N ALA A 83 2.91 3.66 -7.91
CA ALA A 83 4.32 3.90 -7.63
C ALA A 83 4.69 3.59 -6.18
N THR A 84 3.88 4.01 -5.20
CA THR A 84 4.09 3.74 -3.77
C THR A 84 4.24 2.24 -3.48
N THR A 85 3.39 1.41 -4.08
CA THR A 85 3.44 -0.04 -3.89
C THR A 85 4.71 -0.66 -4.45
N MET A 86 5.28 -0.07 -5.50
CA MET A 86 6.53 -0.53 -6.15
C MET A 86 7.80 0.13 -5.61
N GLN A 87 7.72 1.08 -4.67
CA GLN A 87 8.91 1.70 -4.09
C GLN A 87 9.81 0.65 -3.41
N ASN A 88 11.13 0.83 -3.47
CA ASN A 88 12.07 -0.11 -2.84
C ASN A 88 11.95 -1.55 -3.38
N PHE A 89 11.60 -1.68 -4.65
CA PHE A 89 11.69 -2.91 -5.44
C PHE A 89 12.49 -2.67 -6.72
N HIS A 90 13.37 -3.62 -7.06
CA HIS A 90 13.75 -3.84 -8.43
C HIS A 90 12.62 -4.62 -9.10
N VAL A 91 11.97 -3.98 -10.08
CA VAL A 91 10.90 -4.57 -10.88
C VAL A 91 11.47 -4.90 -12.26
N ASN A 92 11.57 -6.18 -12.57
CA ASN A 92 12.03 -6.64 -13.88
C ASN A 92 10.85 -7.09 -14.73
N PHE A 93 10.75 -6.56 -15.94
CA PHE A 93 9.76 -6.96 -16.94
C PHE A 93 10.47 -7.79 -18.02
N ASP A 94 10.33 -9.11 -17.94
CA ASP A 94 10.87 -10.00 -18.96
C ASP A 94 9.79 -10.28 -20.01
N LEU A 95 9.86 -9.54 -21.13
CA LEU A 95 8.93 -9.68 -22.24
C LEU A 95 9.15 -10.98 -23.04
N GLY A 96 10.34 -11.59 -22.96
CA GLY A 96 10.64 -12.85 -23.64
C GLY A 96 10.04 -14.05 -22.91
N ALA A 97 10.09 -14.04 -21.58
CA ALA A 97 9.47 -15.06 -20.73
C ALA A 97 8.01 -14.74 -20.35
N ASN A 98 7.53 -13.54 -20.66
CA ASN A 98 6.23 -13.01 -20.22
C ASN A 98 6.07 -13.06 -18.69
N THR A 99 7.10 -12.62 -17.97
CA THR A 99 7.13 -12.62 -16.50
C THR A 99 7.44 -11.24 -15.93
N ILE A 100 6.99 -11.03 -14.70
CA ILE A 100 7.38 -9.90 -13.87
C ILE A 100 8.04 -10.43 -12.60
N THR A 101 9.15 -9.83 -12.19
CA THR A 101 9.87 -10.22 -10.97
C THR A 101 10.04 -9.01 -10.06
N PHE A 102 9.81 -9.22 -8.76
CA PHE A 102 9.99 -8.21 -7.72
C PHE A 102 11.10 -8.64 -6.76
N THR A 103 12.14 -7.81 -6.63
CA THR A 103 13.23 -8.04 -5.67
C THR A 103 13.36 -6.84 -4.73
N ARG A 104 13.39 -7.07 -3.41
CA ARG A 104 13.53 -5.98 -2.43
C ARG A 104 14.90 -5.31 -2.56
N VAL A 105 14.90 -3.98 -2.49
CA VAL A 105 16.10 -3.14 -2.51
C VAL A 105 15.88 -1.91 -1.62
N GLN A 106 16.94 -1.33 -1.06
CA GLN A 106 16.86 -0.02 -0.38
C GLN A 106 17.34 1.06 -1.34
N CYS A 107 16.42 1.71 -2.07
CA CYS A 107 16.79 2.68 -3.11
C CYS A 107 17.55 3.90 -2.57
N SER A 108 17.36 4.23 -1.29
CA SER A 108 18.06 5.36 -0.63
C SER A 108 19.52 5.08 -0.29
N LYS A 109 20.00 3.85 -0.49
CA LYS A 109 21.39 3.43 -0.19
C LYS A 109 22.11 2.84 -1.40
N LEU A 110 21.59 3.13 -2.60
CA LEU A 110 22.23 2.75 -3.86
C LEU A 110 23.38 3.70 -4.21
#